data_AF-A0A2N1V9S9-F1
#
_entry.id   AF-A0A2N1V9S9-F1
#
_cell.length_a   1.000
_cell.length_b   1.000
_cell.length_c   1.000
_cell.angle_alpha   90.00
_cell.angle_beta   90.00
_cell.angle_gamma   90.00
#
_symmetry.space_group_name_H-M   'P 1'
#
loop_
_entity.id
_entity.type
_entity.pdbx_description
1 polymer ?
#
loop_
_entity_poly.entity_id
_entity_poly.type
_entity_poly.pdbx_seq_one_letter_code
_entity_poly.pdbx_strand_id
1 'polypeptide(L)'
;MKRIILVLIFLSPILTYSQGMTFDQFANKIRKYFDNKLIADLESALPPEGGYQIWGWDVGDFTGDGYYDVAFSVRYKSDKGKIIRAFMYADIEGYLKEVASFKYEFFEIPLEIGVVVRDNICYITQKHKQFNWTIWGYSFQNGNLIKVDEFNTEKDGKFTKESYRNYVTLRNNEKYMKTSSGDIDYKIDFVTLPSYPRGKIIYDGYSNKIYNNEVKYVSKGAFDWKGAEDASFKISSSYDSEFVYFSIDIVDDKVVSPDCDDCVGDYVDIWIDSKPLETDKVYYFLNRKIELSEDKLDGYFNIAIYPGDFFEKMPYVQLRTSDKDKAEVKEASQTINASSTLTENGYNIRVKLPISLIGLTTIDEKKYYEVPCTFIVHDIDNSYRPEEESQIATTNTDVIDAPSYGTLLIVPPEKWYGSVKNIYTDKILNYLNKYGL
;
A
#
# COMPACT_ATOMS: atom_id res chain seq x y z
N MET A 1 -64.93 4.57 -30.14
CA MET A 1 -64.54 3.46 -31.03
C MET A 1 -63.92 2.36 -30.18
N LYS A 2 -64.44 1.14 -30.30
CA LYS A 2 -64.05 -0.08 -29.58
C LYS A 2 -62.61 -0.50 -29.93
N ARG A 3 -61.85 -0.97 -28.93
CA ARG A 3 -61.34 -2.36 -28.89
C ARG A 3 -60.70 -2.67 -27.52
N ILE A 4 -61.38 -3.57 -26.81
CA ILE A 4 -60.81 -4.48 -25.82
C ILE A 4 -59.89 -5.45 -26.56
N ILE A 5 -58.64 -5.64 -26.10
CA ILE A 5 -57.92 -6.91 -26.19
C ILE A 5 -57.22 -7.16 -24.84
N LEU A 6 -57.47 -8.38 -24.37
CA LEU A 6 -57.05 -9.04 -23.15
C LEU A 6 -55.73 -9.80 -23.42
N VAL A 7 -55.01 -10.14 -22.35
CA VAL A 7 -54.02 -11.24 -22.23
C VAL A 7 -52.61 -10.97 -22.78
N LEU A 8 -51.61 -10.85 -21.88
CA LEU A 8 -50.77 -12.00 -21.54
C LEU A 8 -49.96 -11.74 -20.27
N ILE A 9 -50.14 -12.67 -19.34
CA ILE A 9 -49.27 -12.96 -18.21
C ILE A 9 -47.84 -13.09 -18.72
N PHE A 10 -46.99 -12.11 -18.42
CA PHE A 10 -45.57 -12.35 -18.20
C PHE A 10 -45.34 -12.33 -16.69
N LEU A 11 -45.83 -13.38 -16.02
CA LEU A 11 -45.08 -14.02 -14.95
C LEU A 11 -43.79 -14.58 -15.59
N SER A 12 -42.86 -13.69 -15.92
CA SER A 12 -41.47 -14.11 -16.05
C SER A 12 -41.00 -14.41 -14.63
N PRO A 13 -40.54 -15.62 -14.32
CA PRO A 13 -39.75 -15.81 -13.13
C PRO A 13 -38.40 -15.11 -13.39
N ILE A 14 -38.31 -13.80 -13.13
CA ILE A 14 -37.03 -13.15 -12.89
C ILE A 14 -36.60 -13.54 -11.48
N LEU A 15 -36.43 -14.85 -11.27
CA LEU A 15 -35.84 -15.47 -10.08
C LEU A 15 -35.32 -16.87 -10.49
N THR A 16 -34.79 -17.04 -11.69
CA THR A 16 -33.63 -17.93 -11.82
C THR A 16 -32.47 -17.21 -11.15
N TYR A 17 -32.46 -17.22 -9.82
CA TYR A 17 -31.21 -17.13 -9.08
C TYR A 17 -30.25 -18.08 -9.79
N SER A 18 -29.14 -17.55 -10.30
CA SER A 18 -28.03 -18.38 -10.75
C SER A 18 -27.79 -19.43 -9.67
N GLN A 19 -28.12 -20.68 -9.92
CA GLN A 19 -27.84 -21.74 -8.96
C GLN A 19 -26.32 -21.94 -8.97
N GLY A 20 -25.70 -22.02 -7.79
CA GLY A 20 -24.29 -22.37 -7.70
C GLY A 20 -24.02 -23.74 -8.35
N MET A 21 -22.83 -23.92 -8.88
CA MET A 21 -22.46 -25.11 -9.64
C MET A 21 -22.12 -26.30 -8.75
N THR A 22 -22.37 -27.50 -9.25
CA THR A 22 -21.90 -28.75 -8.62
C THR A 22 -20.40 -28.92 -8.85
N PHE A 23 -19.78 -29.84 -8.09
CA PHE A 23 -18.37 -30.18 -8.31
C PHE A 23 -18.12 -30.71 -9.72
N ASP A 24 -18.96 -31.60 -10.25
CA ASP A 24 -18.80 -32.12 -11.62
C ASP A 24 -18.76 -31.02 -12.68
N GLN A 25 -19.63 -30.01 -12.53
CA GLN A 25 -19.68 -28.85 -13.43
C GLN A 25 -18.40 -28.01 -13.31
N PHE A 26 -17.91 -27.80 -12.08
CA PHE A 26 -16.67 -27.09 -11.81
C PHE A 26 -15.45 -27.85 -12.36
N ALA A 27 -15.31 -29.13 -12.00
CA ALA A 27 -14.27 -30.05 -12.48
C ALA A 27 -14.20 -30.03 -14.01
N ASN A 28 -15.33 -30.14 -14.69
CA ASN A 28 -15.37 -30.11 -16.16
C ASN A 28 -14.85 -28.79 -16.75
N LYS A 29 -15.02 -27.65 -16.06
CA LYS A 29 -14.51 -26.35 -16.51
C LYS A 29 -12.99 -26.23 -16.33
N ILE A 30 -12.44 -26.82 -15.26
CA ILE A 30 -11.01 -26.72 -14.95
C ILE A 30 -10.14 -27.85 -15.55
N ARG A 31 -10.76 -28.90 -16.13
CA ARG A 31 -10.07 -30.02 -16.81
C ARG A 31 -9.09 -29.64 -17.92
N LYS A 32 -9.21 -28.45 -18.50
CA LYS A 32 -8.24 -27.96 -19.50
C LYS A 32 -6.93 -27.45 -18.88
N TYR A 33 -6.90 -27.23 -17.56
CA TYR A 33 -5.75 -26.73 -16.82
C TYR A 33 -5.09 -27.81 -15.96
N PHE A 34 -5.89 -28.75 -15.44
CA PHE A 34 -5.43 -29.75 -14.48
C PHE A 34 -5.71 -31.18 -14.95
N ASP A 35 -4.77 -32.07 -14.67
CA ASP A 35 -4.99 -33.51 -14.77
C ASP A 35 -6.05 -33.99 -13.77
N ASN A 36 -6.72 -35.09 -14.10
CA ASN A 36 -7.78 -35.67 -13.25
C ASN A 36 -7.29 -36.01 -11.82
N LYS A 37 -6.00 -36.30 -11.65
CA LYS A 37 -5.42 -36.56 -10.31
C LYS A 37 -5.42 -35.31 -9.43
N LEU A 38 -5.02 -34.17 -9.99
CA LEU A 38 -5.04 -32.88 -9.29
C LEU A 38 -6.47 -32.45 -8.98
N ILE A 39 -7.41 -32.65 -9.91
CA ILE A 39 -8.84 -32.36 -9.65
C ILE A 39 -9.38 -33.23 -8.51
N ALA A 40 -8.94 -34.49 -8.40
CA ALA A 40 -9.33 -35.37 -7.32
C ALA A 40 -8.84 -34.88 -5.94
N ASP A 41 -7.69 -34.19 -5.87
CA ASP A 41 -7.22 -33.55 -4.63
C ASP A 41 -8.26 -32.53 -4.14
N LEU A 42 -8.81 -31.70 -5.03
CA LEU A 42 -9.87 -30.73 -4.69
C LEU A 42 -11.16 -31.40 -4.22
N GLU A 43 -11.57 -32.49 -4.90
CA GLU A 43 -12.77 -33.24 -4.52
C GLU A 43 -12.64 -33.80 -3.09
N SER A 44 -11.46 -34.35 -2.77
CA SER A 44 -11.17 -34.94 -1.47
C SER A 44 -11.12 -33.92 -0.33
N ALA A 45 -10.83 -32.66 -0.65
CA ALA A 45 -10.77 -31.57 0.33
C ALA A 45 -12.15 -31.01 0.70
N LEU A 46 -13.18 -31.27 -0.12
CA LEU A 46 -14.54 -30.79 0.12
C LEU A 46 -15.39 -31.86 0.85
N PRO A 47 -16.44 -31.46 1.60
CA PRO A 47 -17.28 -32.40 2.32
C PRO A 47 -17.90 -33.44 1.38
N PRO A 48 -17.83 -34.74 1.73
CA PRO A 48 -18.42 -35.80 0.91
C PRO A 48 -19.94 -35.60 0.79
N GLU A 49 -20.53 -36.13 -0.30
CA GLU A 49 -21.98 -36.13 -0.60
C GLU A 49 -22.59 -34.83 -1.16
N GLY A 50 -21.78 -33.87 -1.64
CA GLY A 50 -22.32 -32.71 -2.36
C GLY A 50 -23.15 -31.77 -1.48
N GLY A 51 -22.75 -31.64 -0.21
CA GLY A 51 -23.28 -30.70 0.77
C GLY A 51 -22.97 -29.22 0.49
N TYR A 52 -22.65 -28.86 -0.76
CA TYR A 52 -22.14 -27.55 -1.14
C TYR A 52 -22.50 -27.14 -2.57
N GLN A 53 -22.28 -25.86 -2.87
CA GLN A 53 -22.32 -25.30 -4.21
C GLN A 53 -21.16 -24.33 -4.41
N ILE A 54 -20.55 -24.35 -5.60
CA ILE A 54 -19.47 -23.44 -5.98
C ILE A 54 -20.09 -22.22 -6.68
N TRP A 55 -19.67 -21.02 -6.31
CA TRP A 55 -20.32 -19.78 -6.76
C TRP A 55 -19.39 -18.90 -7.61
N GLY A 56 -18.09 -18.94 -7.35
CA GLY A 56 -17.06 -18.29 -8.16
C GLY A 56 -15.84 -19.20 -8.25
N TRP A 57 -15.07 -19.06 -9.32
CA TRP A 57 -13.80 -19.76 -9.49
C TRP A 57 -12.95 -19.03 -10.53
N ASP A 58 -11.64 -19.19 -10.41
CA ASP A 58 -10.70 -18.79 -11.43
C ASP A 58 -9.43 -19.65 -11.37
N VAL A 59 -8.69 -19.68 -12.46
CA VAL A 59 -7.44 -20.45 -12.62
C VAL A 59 -6.36 -19.54 -13.19
N GLY A 60 -5.20 -19.53 -12.54
CA GLY A 60 -4.04 -18.72 -12.92
C GLY A 60 -2.87 -19.00 -11.98
N ASP A 61 -1.72 -18.42 -12.24
CA ASP A 61 -0.48 -18.67 -11.48
C ASP A 61 -0.31 -17.62 -10.38
N PHE A 62 -0.91 -17.80 -9.19
CA PHE A 62 -0.69 -16.86 -8.07
C PHE A 62 0.52 -17.23 -7.20
N THR A 63 1.25 -18.29 -7.57
CA THR A 63 2.55 -18.61 -6.98
C THR A 63 3.73 -17.96 -7.70
N GLY A 64 3.57 -17.65 -8.98
CA GLY A 64 4.61 -17.16 -9.87
C GLY A 64 5.61 -18.24 -10.29
N ASP A 65 5.26 -19.52 -10.18
CA ASP A 65 6.15 -20.65 -10.51
C ASP A 65 5.98 -21.18 -11.95
N GLY A 66 5.06 -20.61 -12.71
CA GLY A 66 4.75 -20.97 -14.08
C GLY A 66 3.71 -22.09 -14.24
N TYR A 67 3.18 -22.64 -13.14
CA TYR A 67 2.10 -23.63 -13.15
C TYR A 67 0.76 -22.98 -12.80
N TYR A 68 -0.34 -23.65 -13.17
CA TYR A 68 -1.67 -23.16 -12.85
C TYR A 68 -2.01 -23.47 -11.39
N ASP A 69 -2.58 -22.49 -10.70
CA ASP A 69 -3.24 -22.62 -9.41
C ASP A 69 -4.74 -22.42 -9.56
N VAL A 70 -5.52 -22.72 -8.51
CA VAL A 70 -6.98 -22.57 -8.54
C VAL A 70 -7.51 -21.93 -7.27
N ALA A 71 -8.40 -20.96 -7.45
CA ALA A 71 -9.17 -20.36 -6.38
C ALA A 71 -10.66 -20.51 -6.67
N PHE A 72 -11.46 -20.77 -5.64
CA PHE A 72 -12.91 -20.91 -5.79
C PHE A 72 -13.67 -20.59 -4.50
N SER A 73 -14.91 -20.14 -4.65
CA SER A 73 -15.80 -19.81 -3.54
C SER A 73 -16.94 -20.82 -3.41
N VAL A 74 -17.19 -21.27 -2.19
CA VAL A 74 -18.10 -22.36 -1.85
C VAL A 74 -19.12 -21.90 -0.81
N ARG A 75 -20.38 -22.28 -1.02
CA ARG A 75 -21.42 -22.24 0.02
C ARG A 75 -21.73 -23.63 0.50
N TYR A 76 -21.56 -23.90 1.79
CA TYR A 76 -22.06 -25.14 2.37
C TYR A 76 -23.56 -25.04 2.65
N LYS A 77 -24.28 -26.14 2.41
CA LYS A 77 -25.70 -26.26 2.78
C LYS A 77 -25.90 -26.24 4.30
N SER A 78 -24.87 -26.65 5.06
CA SER A 78 -24.86 -26.63 6.52
C SER A 78 -24.60 -25.25 7.12
N ASP A 79 -24.07 -24.29 6.35
CA ASP A 79 -23.81 -22.95 6.83
C ASP A 79 -25.14 -22.21 7.03
N LYS A 80 -25.46 -21.89 8.29
CA LYS A 80 -26.57 -21.01 8.64
C LYS A 80 -26.18 -19.56 8.32
N GLY A 81 -27.03 -18.83 7.60
CA GLY A 81 -26.81 -17.42 7.29
C GLY A 81 -26.18 -17.17 5.91
N LYS A 82 -25.52 -16.02 5.78
CA LYS A 82 -25.00 -15.50 4.51
C LYS A 82 -23.50 -15.77 4.32
N ILE A 83 -23.07 -17.00 4.60
CA ILE A 83 -21.65 -17.36 4.63
C ILE A 83 -21.20 -17.94 3.28
N ILE A 84 -20.03 -17.52 2.82
CA ILE A 84 -19.26 -18.13 1.74
C ILE A 84 -17.83 -18.36 2.22
N ARG A 85 -17.21 -19.44 1.74
CA ARG A 85 -15.80 -19.72 1.98
C ARG A 85 -15.04 -19.62 0.66
N ALA A 86 -13.97 -18.82 0.64
CA ALA A 86 -13.08 -18.71 -0.51
C ALA A 86 -11.83 -19.54 -0.21
N PHE A 87 -11.48 -20.43 -1.13
CA PHE A 87 -10.31 -21.29 -1.04
C PHE A 87 -9.28 -20.94 -2.11
N MET A 88 -8.02 -21.15 -1.77
CA MET A 88 -6.89 -21.06 -2.69
C MET A 88 -6.09 -22.36 -2.60
N TYR A 89 -5.85 -22.99 -3.74
CA TYR A 89 -5.04 -24.20 -3.87
C TYR A 89 -3.93 -23.95 -4.87
N ALA A 90 -2.69 -24.24 -4.45
CA ALA A 90 -1.51 -24.15 -5.30
C ALA A 90 -1.01 -25.54 -5.67
N ASP A 91 -0.44 -25.70 -6.86
CA ASP A 91 0.27 -26.93 -7.21
C ASP A 91 1.62 -26.98 -6.49
N ILE A 92 1.72 -27.85 -5.48
CA ILE A 92 2.94 -28.02 -4.69
C ILE A 92 3.37 -29.48 -4.78
N GLU A 93 4.40 -29.72 -5.59
CA GLU A 93 5.00 -31.03 -5.86
C GLU A 93 4.05 -31.99 -6.60
N GLY A 94 3.21 -31.47 -7.50
CA GLY A 94 2.26 -32.28 -8.28
C GLY A 94 0.98 -32.62 -7.51
N TYR A 95 0.60 -31.77 -6.56
CA TYR A 95 -0.61 -31.90 -5.74
C TYR A 95 -1.23 -30.53 -5.52
N LEU A 96 -2.56 -30.41 -5.70
CA LEU A 96 -3.26 -29.20 -5.32
C LEU A 96 -3.43 -29.14 -3.80
N LYS A 97 -2.59 -28.35 -3.13
CA LYS A 97 -2.60 -28.18 -1.67
C LYS A 97 -3.30 -26.88 -1.30
N GLU A 98 -4.18 -26.94 -0.29
CA GLU A 98 -4.82 -25.73 0.24
C GLU A 98 -3.75 -24.82 0.86
N VAL A 99 -3.64 -23.60 0.34
CA VAL A 99 -2.75 -22.57 0.89
C VAL A 99 -3.52 -21.51 1.69
N ALA A 100 -4.81 -21.35 1.41
CA ALA A 100 -5.67 -20.43 2.14
C ALA A 100 -7.15 -20.84 2.14
N SER A 101 -7.82 -20.52 3.24
CA SER A 101 -9.29 -20.56 3.36
C SER A 101 -9.77 -19.35 4.13
N PHE A 102 -10.72 -18.62 3.55
CA PHE A 102 -11.30 -17.41 4.11
C PHE A 102 -12.81 -17.57 4.24
N LYS A 103 -13.38 -16.97 5.28
CA LYS A 103 -14.83 -17.00 5.53
C LYS A 103 -15.38 -15.59 5.47
N TYR A 104 -16.34 -15.36 4.56
CA TYR A 104 -16.95 -14.07 4.33
C TYR A 104 -18.46 -14.13 4.45
N GLU A 105 -19.06 -12.98 4.74
CA GLU A 105 -20.50 -12.78 4.69
C GLU A 105 -20.88 -12.01 3.43
N PHE A 106 -21.78 -12.56 2.61
CA PHE A 106 -22.31 -11.84 1.45
C PHE A 106 -23.46 -10.91 1.86
N PHE A 107 -23.69 -9.84 1.10
CA PHE A 107 -24.69 -8.83 1.42
C PHE A 107 -26.11 -9.27 1.02
N GLU A 108 -26.32 -9.62 -0.24
CA GLU A 108 -27.59 -10.05 -0.83
C GLU A 108 -27.48 -11.46 -1.43
N ILE A 109 -26.43 -11.72 -2.22
CA ILE A 109 -26.26 -12.98 -2.94
C ILE A 109 -24.82 -13.52 -2.86
N PRO A 110 -24.63 -14.86 -2.88
CA PRO A 110 -23.30 -15.47 -2.85
C PRO A 110 -22.28 -14.97 -3.89
N LEU A 111 -22.74 -14.56 -5.08
CA LEU A 111 -21.88 -14.05 -6.17
C LEU A 111 -21.15 -12.74 -5.82
N GLU A 112 -21.56 -12.06 -4.74
CA GLU A 112 -20.87 -10.88 -4.23
C GLU A 112 -19.55 -11.21 -3.52
N ILE A 113 -19.28 -12.51 -3.32
CA ILE A 113 -17.97 -13.03 -2.94
C ILE A 113 -17.32 -13.67 -4.17
N GLY A 114 -16.51 -12.87 -4.86
CA GLY A 114 -15.83 -13.25 -6.09
C GLY A 114 -14.38 -13.66 -5.85
N VAL A 115 -13.85 -14.50 -6.73
CA VAL A 115 -12.41 -14.81 -6.82
C VAL A 115 -11.95 -14.61 -8.25
N VAL A 116 -10.76 -14.03 -8.43
CA VAL A 116 -10.11 -13.80 -9.73
C VAL A 116 -8.61 -13.97 -9.57
N VAL A 117 -7.93 -14.62 -10.51
CA VAL A 117 -6.46 -14.73 -10.51
C VAL A 117 -5.91 -13.95 -11.69
N ARG A 118 -5.03 -12.99 -11.40
CA ARG A 118 -4.44 -12.11 -12.41
C ARG A 118 -3.10 -11.57 -11.95
N ASP A 119 -2.14 -11.44 -12.88
CA ASP A 119 -0.84 -10.80 -12.64
C ASP A 119 -0.12 -11.36 -11.40
N ASN A 120 -0.14 -12.70 -11.28
CA ASN A 120 0.39 -13.47 -10.16
C ASN A 120 -0.24 -13.19 -8.78
N ILE A 121 -1.49 -12.71 -8.76
CA ILE A 121 -2.23 -12.38 -7.55
C ILE A 121 -3.62 -13.01 -7.64
N CYS A 122 -4.03 -13.68 -6.55
CA CYS A 122 -5.40 -14.11 -6.34
C CYS A 122 -6.16 -13.02 -5.58
N TYR A 123 -7.14 -12.41 -6.26
CA TYR A 123 -8.03 -11.41 -5.73
C TYR A 123 -9.30 -12.05 -5.16
N ILE A 124 -9.69 -11.64 -3.95
CA ILE A 124 -10.97 -11.98 -3.34
C ILE A 124 -11.78 -10.71 -3.15
N THR A 125 -12.96 -10.64 -3.75
CA THR A 125 -13.88 -9.51 -3.64
C THR A 125 -14.99 -9.81 -2.65
N GLN A 126 -15.36 -8.82 -1.82
CA GLN A 126 -16.53 -8.83 -0.96
C GLN A 126 -17.32 -7.54 -1.10
N LYS A 127 -18.62 -7.64 -1.38
CA LYS A 127 -19.56 -6.51 -1.22
C LYS A 127 -20.10 -6.49 0.22
N HIS A 128 -19.96 -5.35 0.90
CA HIS A 128 -20.52 -5.16 2.24
C HIS A 128 -21.89 -4.50 2.21
N LYS A 129 -22.08 -3.52 1.32
CA LYS A 129 -23.34 -2.79 1.10
C LYS A 129 -23.29 -2.10 -0.27
N GLN A 130 -24.35 -1.41 -0.65
CA GLN A 130 -24.34 -0.58 -1.86
C GLN A 130 -23.21 0.47 -1.78
N PHE A 131 -22.33 0.50 -2.80
CA PHE A 131 -21.12 1.34 -2.87
C PHE A 131 -20.02 1.05 -1.84
N ASN A 132 -20.07 -0.10 -1.19
CA ASN A 132 -18.98 -0.54 -0.32
C ASN A 132 -18.53 -1.95 -0.69
N TRP A 133 -17.32 -1.99 -1.23
CA TRP A 133 -16.64 -3.18 -1.68
C TRP A 133 -15.25 -3.21 -1.07
N THR A 134 -14.78 -4.40 -0.76
CA THR A 134 -13.38 -4.65 -0.46
C THR A 134 -12.86 -5.73 -1.38
N ILE A 135 -11.65 -5.55 -1.89
CA ILE A 135 -10.93 -6.53 -2.70
C ILE A 135 -9.55 -6.71 -2.08
N TRP A 136 -9.18 -7.95 -1.77
CA TRP A 136 -7.86 -8.30 -1.25
C TRP A 136 -7.08 -9.10 -2.28
N GLY A 137 -5.85 -8.68 -2.59
CA GLY A 137 -4.92 -9.43 -3.42
C GLY A 137 -3.95 -10.25 -2.59
N TYR A 138 -3.82 -11.54 -2.90
CA TYR A 138 -2.88 -12.45 -2.25
C TYR A 138 -1.95 -13.11 -3.27
N SER A 139 -0.66 -13.19 -2.94
CA SER A 139 0.30 -14.06 -3.63
C SER A 139 0.78 -15.15 -2.69
N PHE A 140 1.29 -16.25 -3.24
CA PHE A 140 1.82 -17.36 -2.44
C PHE A 140 3.23 -17.72 -2.87
N GLN A 141 4.23 -17.43 -2.04
CA GLN A 141 5.63 -17.67 -2.38
C GLN A 141 6.37 -18.28 -1.20
N ASN A 142 7.21 -19.29 -1.44
CA ASN A 142 8.04 -19.91 -0.40
C ASN A 142 7.27 -20.37 0.86
N GLY A 143 6.03 -20.84 0.70
CA GLY A 143 5.17 -21.23 1.82
C GLY A 143 4.45 -20.09 2.54
N ASN A 144 4.65 -18.85 2.10
CA ASN A 144 4.06 -17.64 2.65
C ASN A 144 2.90 -17.16 1.78
N LEU A 145 1.71 -17.06 2.37
CA LEU A 145 0.60 -16.32 1.80
C LEU A 145 0.75 -14.84 2.16
N ILE A 146 1.03 -14.01 1.17
CA ILE A 146 1.34 -12.60 1.32
C ILE A 146 0.16 -11.78 0.83
N LYS A 147 -0.37 -10.89 1.66
CA LYS A 147 -1.35 -9.90 1.22
C LYS A 147 -0.63 -8.78 0.48
N VAL A 148 -0.76 -8.78 -0.85
CA VAL A 148 -0.06 -7.86 -1.73
C VAL A 148 -0.72 -6.49 -1.72
N ASP A 149 -2.04 -6.46 -1.88
CA ASP A 149 -2.79 -5.21 -1.93
C ASP A 149 -4.21 -5.33 -1.39
N GLU A 150 -4.84 -4.17 -1.25
CA GLU A 150 -6.22 -4.00 -0.85
C GLU A 150 -6.84 -2.80 -1.58
N PHE A 151 -8.02 -3.01 -2.14
CA PHE A 151 -8.87 -1.97 -2.69
C PHE A 151 -10.16 -1.89 -1.89
N ASN A 152 -10.57 -0.69 -1.52
CA ASN A 152 -11.80 -0.42 -0.78
C ASN A 152 -12.61 0.67 -1.47
N THR A 153 -13.94 0.52 -1.45
CA THR A 153 -14.86 1.62 -1.74
C THR A 153 -15.73 1.89 -0.53
N GLU A 154 -16.08 3.16 -0.31
CA GLU A 154 -17.11 3.51 0.66
C GLU A 154 -17.86 4.77 0.22
N LYS A 155 -19.13 4.83 0.60
CA LYS A 155 -19.92 6.05 0.45
C LYS A 155 -19.62 6.97 1.63
N ASP A 156 -19.24 8.19 1.30
CA ASP A 156 -18.96 9.27 2.24
C ASP A 156 -19.72 10.54 1.81
N GLY A 157 -20.83 10.81 2.50
CA GLY A 157 -21.74 11.90 2.14
C GLY A 157 -22.25 11.81 0.69
N LYS A 158 -21.87 12.79 -0.13
CA LYS A 158 -22.19 12.87 -1.57
C LYS A 158 -21.16 12.20 -2.46
N PHE A 159 -20.08 11.67 -1.88
CA PHE A 159 -18.97 11.07 -2.58
C PHE A 159 -18.91 9.56 -2.36
N THR A 160 -18.27 8.89 -3.31
CA THR A 160 -17.75 7.54 -3.16
C THR A 160 -16.23 7.65 -3.14
N LYS A 161 -15.63 7.26 -2.02
CA LYS A 161 -14.20 7.17 -1.83
C LYS A 161 -13.73 5.80 -2.28
N GLU A 162 -12.73 5.77 -3.14
CA GLU A 162 -11.95 4.59 -3.48
C GLU A 162 -10.57 4.75 -2.83
N SER A 163 -10.11 3.70 -2.13
CA SER A 163 -8.76 3.64 -1.59
C SER A 163 -8.08 2.36 -2.05
N TYR A 164 -6.84 2.50 -2.51
CA TYR A 164 -5.96 1.40 -2.87
C TYR A 164 -4.71 1.48 -2.01
N ARG A 165 -4.27 0.32 -1.53
CA ARG A 165 -3.07 0.14 -0.71
C ARG A 165 -2.31 -1.07 -1.21
N ASN A 166 -1.02 -0.91 -1.52
CA ASN A 166 -0.15 -2.02 -1.86
C ASN A 166 0.92 -2.17 -0.77
N TYR A 167 0.92 -3.31 -0.07
CA TYR A 167 1.79 -3.56 1.08
C TYR A 167 3.21 -3.99 0.68
N VAL A 168 3.43 -4.34 -0.58
CA VAL A 168 4.74 -4.74 -1.11
C VAL A 168 5.46 -3.54 -1.70
N THR A 169 4.82 -2.80 -2.59
CA THR A 169 5.39 -1.60 -3.20
C THR A 169 5.24 -0.36 -2.33
N LEU A 170 4.43 -0.44 -1.25
CA LEU A 170 4.11 0.65 -0.33
C LEU A 170 3.35 1.83 -0.96
N ARG A 171 2.91 1.67 -2.21
CA ARG A 171 2.19 2.68 -2.99
C ARG A 171 0.69 2.61 -2.75
N ASN A 172 0.09 3.78 -2.75
CA ASN A 172 -1.30 3.98 -2.40
C ASN A 172 -1.96 4.96 -3.38
N ASN A 173 -3.26 4.78 -3.58
CA ASN A 173 -4.09 5.75 -4.28
C ASN A 173 -5.33 6.04 -3.45
N GLU A 174 -5.78 7.29 -3.46
CA GLU A 174 -7.11 7.67 -3.02
C GLU A 174 -7.82 8.47 -4.10
N LYS A 175 -9.12 8.24 -4.23
CA LYS A 175 -9.95 8.87 -5.25
C LYS A 175 -11.35 9.12 -4.72
N TYR A 176 -11.85 10.34 -4.92
CA TYR A 176 -13.17 10.79 -4.49
C TYR A 176 -14.00 11.12 -5.71
N MET A 177 -15.13 10.44 -5.85
CA MET A 177 -16.04 10.62 -6.98
C MET A 177 -17.41 11.04 -6.50
N LYS A 178 -18.10 11.93 -7.22
CA LYS A 178 -19.49 12.27 -6.91
C LYS A 178 -20.37 11.03 -7.10
N THR A 179 -21.05 10.56 -6.06
CA THR A 179 -21.85 9.32 -6.12
C THR A 179 -22.99 9.42 -7.15
N SER A 180 -23.49 10.63 -7.42
CA SER A 180 -24.59 10.84 -8.37
C SER A 180 -24.18 10.76 -9.84
N SER A 181 -22.96 11.19 -10.19
CA SER A 181 -22.51 11.31 -11.58
C SER A 181 -21.33 10.40 -11.94
N GLY A 182 -20.54 9.97 -10.95
CA GLY A 182 -19.28 9.26 -11.16
C GLY A 182 -18.10 10.17 -11.47
N ASP A 183 -18.31 11.50 -11.54
CA ASP A 183 -17.23 12.45 -11.82
C ASP A 183 -16.18 12.44 -10.71
N ILE A 184 -14.90 12.40 -11.11
CA ILE A 184 -13.77 12.46 -10.20
C ILE A 184 -13.61 13.91 -9.73
N ASP A 185 -13.69 14.12 -8.41
CA ASP A 185 -13.51 15.42 -7.77
C ASP A 185 -12.06 15.57 -7.29
N TYR A 186 -11.46 14.48 -6.80
CA TYR A 186 -10.10 14.46 -6.29
C TYR A 186 -9.47 13.07 -6.49
N LYS A 187 -8.17 13.05 -6.80
CA LYS A 187 -7.36 11.83 -6.89
C LYS A 187 -5.93 12.15 -6.46
N ILE A 188 -5.32 11.27 -5.69
CA ILE A 188 -3.92 11.39 -5.28
C ILE A 188 -3.24 10.02 -5.19
N ASP A 189 -1.98 9.97 -5.64
CA ASP A 189 -1.07 8.84 -5.49
C ASP A 189 0.01 9.20 -4.48
N PHE A 190 0.28 8.32 -3.54
CA PHE A 190 1.25 8.56 -2.47
C PHE A 190 1.86 7.26 -1.95
N VAL A 191 2.84 7.38 -1.06
CA VAL A 191 3.53 6.24 -0.46
C VAL A 191 3.36 6.24 1.07
N THR A 192 3.26 5.05 1.65
CA THR A 192 3.34 4.84 3.10
C THR A 192 4.66 4.18 3.44
N LEU A 193 5.56 4.89 4.12
CA LEU A 193 6.83 4.37 4.62
C LEU A 193 6.63 3.79 6.04
N PRO A 194 6.62 2.47 6.23
CA PRO A 194 6.59 1.89 7.56
C PRO A 194 7.96 2.03 8.23
N SER A 195 7.96 2.57 9.44
CA SER A 195 9.11 2.67 10.34
C SER A 195 8.98 1.62 11.42
N TYR A 196 9.94 0.71 11.48
CA TYR A 196 9.98 -0.37 12.46
C TYR A 196 10.97 -0.08 13.59
N PRO A 197 10.85 -0.70 14.78
CA PRO A 197 11.84 -0.56 15.83
C PRO A 197 13.23 -0.93 15.32
N ARG A 198 14.23 -0.18 15.74
CA ARG A 198 15.63 -0.42 15.38
C ARG A 198 16.04 -1.83 15.80
N GLY A 199 16.69 -2.55 14.88
CA GLY A 199 17.12 -3.95 15.10
C GLY A 199 16.04 -5.00 14.81
N LYS A 200 14.80 -4.62 14.49
CA LYS A 200 13.77 -5.57 14.06
C LYS A 200 14.15 -6.18 12.70
N ILE A 201 14.20 -7.51 12.65
CA ILE A 201 14.43 -8.26 11.41
C ILE A 201 13.11 -8.30 10.64
N ILE A 202 13.08 -7.74 9.43
CA ILE A 202 11.90 -7.76 8.56
C ILE A 202 11.91 -9.07 7.77
N TYR A 203 10.88 -9.89 7.96
CA TYR A 203 10.75 -11.18 7.28
C TYR A 203 10.25 -11.02 5.84
N ASP A 204 10.51 -12.06 5.02
CA ASP A 204 10.03 -12.14 3.65
C ASP A 204 8.51 -11.93 3.55
N GLY A 205 8.08 -11.23 2.51
CA GLY A 205 6.70 -10.79 2.29
C GLY A 205 6.29 -9.47 2.95
N TYR A 206 7.07 -8.93 3.90
CA TYR A 206 6.88 -7.56 4.40
C TYR A 206 7.86 -6.59 3.76
N SER A 207 7.40 -5.38 3.45
CA SER A 207 8.24 -4.33 2.85
C SER A 207 8.48 -3.18 3.80
N ASN A 208 9.71 -2.68 3.82
CA ASN A 208 10.14 -1.55 4.65
C ASN A 208 10.98 -0.51 3.89
N LYS A 209 11.04 -0.65 2.56
CA LYS A 209 11.76 0.26 1.69
C LYS A 209 10.85 0.72 0.57
N ILE A 210 10.80 2.03 0.35
CA ILE A 210 10.12 2.62 -0.79
C ILE A 210 11.13 2.75 -1.93
N TYR A 211 10.65 2.73 -3.17
CA TYR A 211 11.47 3.02 -4.35
C TYR A 211 10.65 3.83 -5.36
N ASN A 212 11.14 5.03 -5.65
CA ASN A 212 10.50 5.96 -6.56
C ASN A 212 11.42 6.23 -7.76
N ASN A 213 10.91 5.82 -8.91
CA ASN A 213 11.60 5.86 -10.20
C ASN A 213 10.60 6.07 -11.37
N GLU A 214 9.40 6.58 -11.08
CA GLU A 214 8.33 6.74 -12.06
C GLU A 214 8.03 8.21 -12.29
N VAL A 215 7.86 8.58 -13.56
CA VAL A 215 7.53 9.95 -14.00
C VAL A 215 6.31 10.55 -13.30
N LYS A 216 5.34 9.72 -12.88
CA LYS A 216 4.14 10.20 -12.17
C LYS A 216 4.43 10.80 -10.79
N TYR A 217 5.61 10.53 -10.23
CA TYR A 217 6.08 11.09 -8.97
C TYR A 217 7.07 12.23 -9.18
N VAL A 218 7.30 12.66 -10.42
CA VAL A 218 8.09 13.84 -10.74
C VAL A 218 7.18 15.07 -10.68
N SER A 219 7.24 15.82 -9.58
CA SER A 219 6.37 16.97 -9.31
C SER A 219 6.80 18.24 -10.06
N LYS A 220 8.07 18.34 -10.43
CA LYS A 220 8.67 19.43 -11.21
C LYS A 220 9.77 18.88 -12.11
N GLY A 221 10.00 19.49 -13.27
CA GLY A 221 11.11 19.10 -14.16
C GLY A 221 10.88 17.81 -14.95
N ALA A 222 9.64 17.32 -15.08
CA ALA A 222 9.36 16.06 -15.79
C ALA A 222 9.80 16.04 -17.28
N PHE A 223 10.06 17.21 -17.88
CA PHE A 223 10.64 17.32 -19.22
C PHE A 223 12.16 17.06 -19.21
N ASP A 224 12.83 17.48 -18.15
CA ASP A 224 14.29 17.38 -17.97
C ASP A 224 14.69 16.02 -17.37
N TRP A 225 13.78 15.38 -16.62
CA TRP A 225 13.97 14.05 -16.06
C TRP A 225 14.09 12.95 -17.13
N LYS A 226 15.26 12.33 -17.27
CA LYS A 226 15.57 11.35 -18.33
C LYS A 226 15.34 9.89 -17.94
N GLY A 227 14.95 9.63 -16.69
CA GLY A 227 14.63 8.30 -16.19
C GLY A 227 15.23 8.01 -14.83
N ALA A 228 15.15 6.75 -14.40
CA ALA A 228 15.61 6.35 -13.07
C ALA A 228 17.13 6.49 -12.85
N GLU A 229 17.91 6.49 -13.93
CA GLU A 229 19.36 6.70 -13.92
C GLU A 229 19.74 8.17 -13.77
N ASP A 230 18.87 9.07 -14.21
CA ASP A 230 19.02 10.53 -14.11
C ASP A 230 18.77 10.95 -12.66
N ALA A 231 17.59 10.61 -12.12
CA ALA A 231 17.37 10.66 -10.69
C ALA A 231 16.32 9.64 -10.22
N SER A 232 16.62 8.92 -9.13
CA SER A 232 15.67 8.08 -8.41
C SER A 232 16.10 7.87 -6.97
N PHE A 233 15.19 7.43 -6.11
CA PHE A 233 15.57 7.22 -4.71
C PHE A 233 14.85 6.08 -4.01
N LYS A 234 15.53 5.53 -2.99
CA LYS A 234 15.00 4.55 -2.05
C LYS A 234 15.06 5.09 -0.63
N ILE A 235 14.00 4.87 0.15
CA ILE A 235 13.96 5.28 1.56
C ILE A 235 13.60 4.11 2.43
N SER A 236 14.28 4.00 3.55
CA SER A 236 13.91 3.11 4.65
C SER A 236 13.89 3.90 5.96
N SER A 237 13.06 3.45 6.90
CA SER A 237 12.91 4.09 8.21
C SER A 237 12.98 3.09 9.35
N SER A 238 13.57 3.52 10.46
CA SER A 238 13.49 2.81 11.74
C SER A 238 13.35 3.80 12.89
N TYR A 239 12.97 3.35 14.08
CA TYR A 239 12.83 4.23 15.23
C TYR A 239 13.31 3.58 16.54
N ASP A 240 13.61 4.41 17.53
CA ASP A 240 13.74 4.03 18.94
C ASP A 240 12.86 4.93 19.82
N SER A 241 13.09 5.02 21.13
CA SER A 241 12.27 5.84 22.02
C SER A 241 12.45 7.34 21.83
N GLU A 242 13.53 7.79 21.20
CA GLU A 242 13.92 9.21 21.11
C GLU A 242 13.94 9.72 19.66
N PHE A 243 14.30 8.87 18.70
CA PHE A 243 14.55 9.26 17.32
C PHE A 243 13.86 8.37 16.29
N VAL A 244 13.55 8.97 15.15
CA VAL A 244 13.32 8.29 13.88
C VAL A 244 14.54 8.47 12.99
N TYR A 245 14.94 7.39 12.33
CA TYR A 245 16.11 7.31 11.48
C TYR A 245 15.68 7.02 10.05
N PHE A 246 16.16 7.83 9.11
CA PHE A 246 15.97 7.63 7.68
C PHE A 246 17.29 7.26 7.03
N SER A 247 17.25 6.31 6.11
CA SER A 247 18.32 6.07 5.14
C SER A 247 17.73 6.27 3.74
N ILE A 248 18.30 7.21 3.01
CA ILE A 248 17.86 7.67 1.71
C ILE A 248 18.99 7.37 0.73
N ASP A 249 18.79 6.43 -0.17
CA ASP A 249 19.74 6.10 -1.24
C ASP A 249 19.26 6.82 -2.51
N ILE A 250 20.05 7.77 -3.01
CA ILE A 250 19.76 8.54 -4.22
C ILE A 250 20.65 8.00 -5.36
N VAL A 251 20.01 7.68 -6.48
CA VAL A 251 20.68 7.51 -7.77
C VAL A 251 20.58 8.83 -8.50
N ASP A 252 21.70 9.28 -9.03
CA ASP A 252 21.86 10.59 -9.65
C ASP A 252 23.02 10.50 -10.66
N ASP A 253 22.78 10.91 -11.91
CA ASP A 253 23.81 10.89 -12.96
C ASP A 253 24.84 12.01 -12.78
N LYS A 254 24.50 13.09 -12.08
CA LYS A 254 25.37 14.22 -11.82
C LYS A 254 25.04 14.92 -10.50
N VAL A 255 25.73 14.46 -9.45
CA VAL A 255 25.70 15.12 -8.15
C VAL A 255 26.31 16.54 -8.20
N VAL A 256 25.50 17.56 -7.92
CA VAL A 256 25.86 18.97 -7.87
C VAL A 256 25.77 19.48 -6.43
N SER A 257 26.91 19.88 -5.89
CA SER A 257 26.98 20.57 -4.61
C SER A 257 26.96 22.10 -4.82
N PRO A 258 26.34 22.88 -3.90
CA PRO A 258 26.35 24.33 -4.02
C PRO A 258 27.77 24.89 -3.84
N ASP A 259 28.32 25.46 -4.91
CA ASP A 259 29.67 26.04 -4.95
C ASP A 259 29.74 27.48 -4.43
N CYS A 260 28.60 28.14 -4.26
CA CYS A 260 28.48 29.52 -3.77
C CYS A 260 27.24 29.70 -2.89
N ASP A 261 27.15 30.82 -2.15
CA ASP A 261 26.05 31.08 -1.21
C ASP A 261 24.67 31.15 -1.90
N ASP A 262 24.62 31.57 -3.16
CA ASP A 262 23.39 31.68 -3.96
C ASP A 262 23.20 30.50 -4.94
N CYS A 263 24.16 29.58 -5.00
CA CYS A 263 24.12 28.45 -5.92
C CYS A 263 23.18 27.38 -5.37
N VAL A 264 22.39 26.77 -6.25
CA VAL A 264 21.55 25.61 -5.90
C VAL A 264 22.34 24.34 -6.22
N GLY A 265 22.14 23.31 -5.42
CA GLY A 265 22.65 21.96 -5.66
C GLY A 265 21.66 20.95 -5.11
N ASP A 266 22.00 19.67 -5.13
CA ASP A 266 21.09 18.60 -4.74
C ASP A 266 20.79 18.64 -3.25
N TYR A 267 19.55 18.35 -2.90
CA TYR A 267 19.14 18.21 -1.51
C TYR A 267 17.88 17.37 -1.40
N VAL A 268 17.56 16.99 -0.17
CA VAL A 268 16.35 16.24 0.14
C VAL A 268 15.50 17.04 1.12
N ASP A 269 14.25 17.24 0.76
CA ASP A 269 13.24 17.80 1.65
C ASP A 269 12.44 16.67 2.32
N ILE A 270 12.28 16.78 3.64
CA ILE A 270 11.29 16.01 4.39
C ILE A 270 10.24 16.97 4.92
N TRP A 271 9.02 16.84 4.40
CA TRP A 271 7.85 17.60 4.83
C TRP A 271 7.03 16.79 5.82
N ILE A 272 6.77 17.35 7.01
CA ILE A 272 6.10 16.66 8.11
C ILE A 272 4.98 17.55 8.64
N ASP A 273 3.80 16.96 8.83
CA ASP A 273 2.75 17.54 9.67
C ASP A 273 2.69 16.79 10.99
N SER A 274 3.08 17.45 12.08
CA SER A 274 3.12 16.87 13.41
C SER A 274 1.75 16.85 14.09
N LYS A 275 0.73 17.48 13.48
CA LYS A 275 -0.61 17.48 14.07
C LYS A 275 -1.30 16.14 13.86
N PRO A 276 -1.99 15.62 14.88
CA PRO A 276 -2.80 14.44 14.72
C PRO A 276 -3.89 14.70 13.68
N LEU A 277 -4.11 13.74 12.80
CA LEU A 277 -5.21 13.78 11.85
C LEU A 277 -6.52 13.59 12.61
N GLU A 278 -7.22 14.68 12.92
CA GLU A 278 -8.55 14.64 13.57
C GLU A 278 -9.67 14.23 12.60
N THR A 279 -9.41 14.30 11.29
CA THR A 279 -10.36 13.97 10.21
C THR A 279 -9.67 13.16 9.11
N ASP A 280 -10.46 12.66 8.17
CA ASP A 280 -9.96 11.97 6.98
C ASP A 280 -8.92 12.82 6.22
N LYS A 281 -7.82 12.20 5.79
CA LYS A 281 -6.66 12.88 5.15
C LYS A 281 -7.08 13.84 4.03
N VAL A 282 -7.99 13.42 3.14
CA VAL A 282 -8.46 14.30 2.06
C VAL A 282 -9.20 15.53 2.57
N TYR A 283 -10.10 15.42 3.53
CA TYR A 283 -10.78 16.61 4.07
C TYR A 283 -9.80 17.53 4.79
N TYR A 284 -8.82 16.95 5.49
CA TYR A 284 -7.76 17.71 6.11
C TYR A 284 -6.98 18.55 5.09
N PHE A 285 -6.54 17.95 3.98
CA PHE A 285 -5.75 18.64 2.95
C PHE A 285 -6.57 19.53 2.01
N LEU A 286 -7.79 19.12 1.62
CA LEU A 286 -8.70 19.96 0.82
C LEU A 286 -9.15 21.21 1.57
N ASN A 287 -9.41 21.13 2.87
CA ASN A 287 -9.75 22.31 3.68
C ASN A 287 -8.52 23.19 3.95
N ARG A 288 -7.30 22.62 3.94
CA ARG A 288 -6.03 23.35 4.11
C ARG A 288 -5.46 24.00 2.85
N LYS A 289 -5.98 23.68 1.66
CA LYS A 289 -5.67 24.44 0.41
C LYS A 289 -5.89 25.96 0.53
N ILE A 290 -6.51 26.41 1.61
CA ILE A 290 -6.92 27.80 1.86
C ILE A 290 -5.90 28.60 2.72
N GLU A 291 -4.88 28.00 3.35
CA GLU A 291 -4.04 28.72 4.34
C GLU A 291 -2.52 28.44 4.30
N LEU A 292 -1.90 28.28 3.12
CA LEU A 292 -0.43 28.34 2.98
C LEU A 292 0.08 29.79 2.87
N SER A 293 -0.40 30.67 3.75
CA SER A 293 0.32 31.92 4.05
C SER A 293 1.40 31.60 5.09
N GLU A 294 2.63 32.05 4.87
CA GLU A 294 3.84 31.75 5.64
C GLU A 294 3.72 31.89 7.18
N ASP A 295 2.67 32.55 7.68
CA ASP A 295 2.46 32.87 9.10
C ASP A 295 1.50 31.93 9.87
N LYS A 296 0.96 30.84 9.28
CA LYS A 296 -0.18 30.11 9.91
C LYS A 296 -0.12 28.59 10.07
N LEU A 297 0.99 27.92 9.75
CA LEU A 297 1.04 26.44 9.79
C LEU A 297 1.79 25.90 10.99
N ASP A 298 1.22 26.12 12.17
CA ASP A 298 1.63 25.48 13.42
C ASP A 298 1.64 23.93 13.27
N GLY A 299 2.72 23.29 13.71
CA GLY A 299 2.98 21.85 13.56
C GLY A 299 3.50 21.41 12.20
N TYR A 300 3.85 22.35 11.31
CA TYR A 300 4.34 22.05 9.97
C TYR A 300 5.85 22.26 9.87
N PHE A 301 6.57 21.24 9.39
CA PHE A 301 8.03 21.24 9.31
C PHE A 301 8.51 20.85 7.93
N ASN A 302 9.44 21.64 7.38
CA ASN A 302 10.28 21.26 6.26
C ASN A 302 11.72 21.11 6.75
N ILE A 303 12.29 19.94 6.51
CA ILE A 303 13.63 19.59 6.92
C ILE A 303 14.42 19.37 5.63
N ALA A 304 15.14 20.40 5.20
CA ALA A 304 15.99 20.39 4.01
C ALA A 304 17.37 19.85 4.38
N ILE A 305 17.81 18.78 3.74
CA ILE A 305 19.06 18.07 4.03
C ILE A 305 19.97 18.20 2.81
N TYR A 306 21.07 18.91 2.99
CA TYR A 306 22.08 19.10 1.96
C TYR A 306 23.20 18.09 2.17
N PRO A 307 23.61 17.33 1.14
CA PRO A 307 24.62 16.28 1.27
C PRO A 307 26.04 16.84 1.48
N GLY A 308 26.27 18.13 1.27
CA GLY A 308 27.60 18.72 1.28
C GLY A 308 28.32 18.48 -0.06
N ASP A 309 29.65 18.54 -0.04
CA ASP A 309 30.49 18.29 -1.24
C ASP A 309 31.22 16.94 -1.21
N PHE A 310 31.00 16.13 -0.18
CA PHE A 310 31.65 14.83 0.05
C PHE A 310 33.18 14.89 0.24
N PHE A 311 33.75 16.09 0.38
CA PHE A 311 35.17 16.33 0.60
C PHE A 311 35.39 17.24 1.82
N GLU A 312 35.10 18.53 1.71
CA GLU A 312 35.38 19.55 2.72
C GLU A 312 34.10 20.04 3.42
N LYS A 313 33.03 20.29 2.66
CA LYS A 313 31.72 20.69 3.17
C LYS A 313 30.96 19.47 3.67
N MET A 314 30.82 19.40 4.99
CA MET A 314 29.98 18.42 5.66
C MET A 314 28.49 18.60 5.30
N PRO A 315 27.70 17.51 5.33
CA PRO A 315 26.25 17.61 5.20
C PRO A 315 25.66 18.45 6.33
N TYR A 316 24.60 19.19 6.03
CA TYR A 316 23.89 20.02 7.00
C TYR A 316 22.38 20.00 6.77
N VAL A 317 21.65 20.42 7.79
CA VAL A 317 20.18 20.45 7.78
C VAL A 317 19.68 21.87 8.05
N GLN A 318 18.67 22.28 7.28
CA GLN A 318 17.90 23.49 7.52
C GLN A 318 16.47 23.12 7.91
N LEU A 319 16.01 23.60 9.06
CA LEU A 319 14.63 23.44 9.51
C LEU A 319 13.83 24.72 9.18
N ARG A 320 12.79 24.59 8.36
CA ARG A 320 11.85 25.66 8.03
C ARG A 320 10.48 25.34 8.66
N THR A 321 10.00 26.25 9.50
CA THR A 321 8.72 26.12 10.23
C THR A 321 8.31 27.47 10.82
N SER A 322 7.00 27.71 10.99
CA SER A 322 6.48 28.84 11.77
C SER A 322 6.73 28.67 13.28
N ASP A 323 7.05 27.46 13.73
CA ASP A 323 7.22 27.11 15.15
C ASP A 323 8.66 27.29 15.66
N LYS A 324 9.53 27.91 14.87
CA LYS A 324 10.98 28.02 15.13
C LYS A 324 11.34 28.66 16.47
N ASP A 325 10.46 29.51 16.99
CA ASP A 325 10.68 30.24 18.25
C ASP A 325 10.19 29.46 19.48
N LYS A 326 9.49 28.33 19.30
CA LYS A 326 9.10 27.44 20.42
C LYS A 326 10.34 26.75 20.98
N ALA A 327 10.49 26.79 22.31
CA ALA A 327 11.67 26.23 22.99
C ALA A 327 11.90 24.75 22.66
N GLU A 328 10.83 23.95 22.65
CA GLU A 328 10.87 22.51 22.33
C GLU A 328 11.35 22.24 20.91
N VAL A 329 10.92 23.05 19.93
CA VAL A 329 11.36 22.93 18.53
C VAL A 329 12.83 23.33 18.39
N LYS A 330 13.25 24.40 19.07
CA LYS A 330 14.64 24.84 19.07
C LYS A 330 15.57 23.78 19.66
N GLU A 331 15.20 23.19 20.78
CA GLU A 331 15.95 22.09 21.40
C GLU A 331 16.00 20.86 20.49
N ALA A 332 14.86 20.42 19.97
CA ALA A 332 14.80 19.28 19.05
C ALA A 332 15.66 19.53 17.80
N SER A 333 15.62 20.73 17.22
CA SER A 333 16.37 21.08 16.01
C SER A 333 17.88 20.91 16.17
N GLN A 334 18.43 21.14 17.36
CA GLN A 334 19.87 20.99 17.64
C GLN A 334 20.33 19.54 17.67
N THR A 335 19.41 18.59 17.80
CA THR A 335 19.70 17.15 17.88
C THR A 335 19.47 16.43 16.55
N ILE A 336 18.97 17.15 15.54
CA ILE A 336 18.94 16.64 14.17
C ILE A 336 20.38 16.44 13.69
N ASN A 337 20.66 15.25 13.19
CA ASN A 337 21.97 14.93 12.62
C ASN A 337 21.79 14.31 11.25
N ALA A 338 22.61 14.74 10.30
CA ALA A 338 22.69 14.15 8.97
C ALA A 338 24.13 13.70 8.68
N SER A 339 24.26 12.60 7.95
CA SER A 339 25.51 12.17 7.36
C SER A 339 25.26 11.80 5.90
N SER A 340 26.22 12.04 5.03
CA SER A 340 26.15 11.72 3.62
C SER A 340 27.36 10.91 3.18
N THR A 341 27.23 10.14 2.12
CA THR A 341 28.34 9.38 1.54
C THR A 341 28.13 9.27 0.04
N LEU A 342 29.15 9.61 -0.74
CA LEU A 342 29.14 9.45 -2.19
C LEU A 342 29.19 7.97 -2.55
N THR A 343 28.48 7.57 -3.60
CA THR A 343 28.43 6.20 -4.12
C THR A 343 28.80 6.19 -5.60
N GLU A 344 28.90 5.01 -6.21
CA GLU A 344 29.22 4.89 -7.64
C GLU A 344 28.17 5.51 -8.56
N ASN A 345 26.90 5.56 -8.13
CA ASN A 345 25.76 5.97 -8.96
C ASN A 345 24.94 7.11 -8.34
N GLY A 346 25.54 7.94 -7.46
CA GLY A 346 24.81 8.98 -6.72
C GLY A 346 25.31 9.07 -5.27
N TYR A 347 24.42 9.20 -4.30
CA TYR A 347 24.80 9.38 -2.88
C TYR A 347 23.79 8.79 -1.89
N ASN A 348 24.26 8.48 -0.68
CA ASN A 348 23.42 8.08 0.46
C ASN A 348 23.34 9.21 1.48
N ILE A 349 22.16 9.48 2.00
CA ILE A 349 21.92 10.36 3.15
C ILE A 349 21.33 9.52 4.30
N ARG A 350 21.85 9.72 5.50
CA ARG A 350 21.25 9.20 6.74
C ARG A 350 20.89 10.36 7.65
N VAL A 351 19.65 10.39 8.11
CA VAL A 351 19.16 11.45 9.00
C VAL A 351 18.57 10.84 10.25
N LYS A 352 18.91 11.44 11.39
CA LYS A 352 18.32 11.17 12.70
C LYS A 352 17.47 12.37 13.10
N LEU A 353 16.16 12.16 13.23
CA LEU A 353 15.18 13.17 13.64
C LEU A 353 14.58 12.84 15.01
N PRO A 354 14.46 13.81 15.93
CA PRO A 354 13.72 13.62 17.17
C PRO A 354 12.26 13.27 16.94
N ILE A 355 11.73 12.33 17.74
CA ILE A 355 10.33 11.92 17.70
C ILE A 355 9.36 13.08 18.00
N SER A 356 9.80 14.08 18.77
CA SER A 356 9.02 15.30 19.03
C SER A 356 8.72 16.11 17.77
N LEU A 357 9.60 16.11 16.77
CA LEU A 357 9.36 16.83 15.49
C LEU A 357 8.30 16.16 14.62
N ILE A 358 8.02 14.87 14.85
CA ILE A 358 6.93 14.16 14.18
C ILE A 358 5.63 14.14 14.98
N GLY A 359 5.53 14.97 16.04
CA GLY A 359 4.30 15.15 16.82
C GLY A 359 4.05 14.10 17.88
N LEU A 360 5.05 13.28 18.18
CA LEU A 360 4.96 12.21 19.17
C LEU A 360 5.82 12.56 20.39
N THR A 361 5.31 12.25 21.58
CA THR A 361 6.07 12.39 22.84
C THR A 361 6.51 11.04 23.39
N THR A 362 5.72 10.01 23.12
CA THR A 362 6.01 8.60 23.46
C THR A 362 5.41 7.70 22.40
N ILE A 363 6.00 6.52 22.20
CA ILE A 363 5.50 5.50 21.28
C ILE A 363 4.84 4.38 22.09
N ASP A 364 3.52 4.21 21.94
CA ASP A 364 2.78 3.06 22.45
C ASP A 364 3.13 1.82 21.63
N GLU A 365 3.68 0.80 22.29
CA GLU A 365 4.11 -0.46 21.69
C GLU A 365 2.98 -1.30 21.09
N LYS A 366 1.72 -0.85 21.15
CA LYS A 366 0.56 -1.56 20.60
C LYS A 366 -0.16 -0.79 19.50
N LYS A 367 0.13 0.51 19.31
CA LYS A 367 -0.61 1.36 18.37
C LYS A 367 0.24 1.73 17.17
N TYR A 368 -0.43 1.80 16.02
CA TYR A 368 0.13 2.46 14.85
C TYR A 368 0.02 3.97 15.04
N TYR A 369 1.04 4.69 14.59
CA TYR A 369 0.97 6.14 14.46
C TYR A 369 1.18 6.52 13.00
N GLU A 370 0.19 7.20 12.43
CA GLU A 370 0.28 7.75 11.08
C GLU A 370 0.69 9.22 11.17
N VAL A 371 1.88 9.53 10.68
CA VAL A 371 2.38 10.89 10.57
C VAL A 371 2.35 11.29 9.10
N PRO A 372 1.61 12.34 8.71
CA PRO A 372 1.67 12.89 7.36
C PRO A 372 3.11 13.31 7.04
N CYS A 373 3.69 12.71 6.00
CA CYS A 373 5.10 12.85 5.67
C CYS A 373 5.35 12.65 4.18
N THR A 374 6.08 13.57 3.56
CA THR A 374 6.53 13.47 2.16
C THR A 374 8.02 13.69 2.08
N PHE A 375 8.69 12.89 1.24
CA PHE A 375 10.08 13.08 0.88
C PHE A 375 10.16 13.59 -0.55
N ILE A 376 11.07 14.52 -0.81
CA ILE A 376 11.32 15.10 -2.13
C ILE A 376 12.82 15.14 -2.33
N VAL A 377 13.28 14.51 -3.41
CA VAL A 377 14.66 14.65 -3.90
C VAL A 377 14.66 15.75 -4.94
N HIS A 378 15.50 16.75 -4.71
CA HIS A 378 15.76 17.86 -5.61
C HIS A 378 17.05 17.55 -6.37
N ASP A 379 16.89 17.27 -7.66
CA ASP A 379 17.97 16.93 -8.59
C ASP A 379 18.28 18.15 -9.46
N ILE A 380 19.53 18.61 -9.37
CA ILE A 380 20.05 19.82 -10.01
C ILE A 380 21.18 19.44 -10.95
N ASP A 381 20.86 19.33 -12.23
CA ASP A 381 21.83 19.11 -13.29
C ASP A 381 22.89 20.24 -13.40
N ASN A 382 22.52 21.48 -13.02
CA ASN A 382 23.36 22.66 -13.20
C ASN A 382 23.05 23.76 -12.18
N SER A 383 24.03 24.06 -11.32
CA SER A 383 23.93 25.10 -10.29
C SER A 383 23.64 26.51 -10.82
N TYR A 384 23.93 26.78 -12.10
CA TYR A 384 23.65 28.06 -12.77
C TYR A 384 22.31 28.09 -13.51
N ARG A 385 21.62 26.94 -13.62
CA ARG A 385 20.32 26.81 -14.27
C ARG A 385 19.32 26.11 -13.34
N PRO A 386 19.02 26.70 -12.18
CA PRO A 386 18.12 26.11 -11.19
C PRO A 386 16.67 25.94 -11.71
N GLU A 387 16.34 26.55 -12.85
CA GLU A 387 15.07 26.31 -13.52
C GLU A 387 14.92 24.91 -14.13
N GLU A 388 16.03 24.20 -14.38
CA GLU A 388 16.08 22.82 -14.94
C GLU A 388 15.98 21.72 -13.86
N GLU A 389 15.63 22.10 -12.63
CA GLU A 389 15.47 21.18 -11.51
C GLU A 389 14.38 20.13 -11.75
N SER A 390 14.74 18.87 -11.49
CA SER A 390 13.80 17.75 -11.36
C SER A 390 13.48 17.48 -9.89
N GLN A 391 12.20 17.38 -9.55
CA GLN A 391 11.76 17.03 -8.20
C GLN A 391 11.05 15.69 -8.22
N ILE A 392 11.59 14.71 -7.50
CA ILE A 392 10.97 13.39 -7.37
C ILE A 392 10.46 13.25 -5.95
N ALA A 393 9.16 13.04 -5.80
CA ALA A 393 8.49 13.04 -4.50
C ALA A 393 7.88 11.68 -4.14
N THR A 394 7.49 11.49 -2.88
CA THR A 394 6.68 10.34 -2.44
C THR A 394 5.17 10.53 -2.66
N THR A 395 4.79 11.62 -3.31
CA THR A 395 3.42 12.00 -3.66
C THR A 395 3.40 12.55 -5.10
N ASN A 396 2.27 12.45 -5.80
CA ASN A 396 2.13 12.95 -7.18
C ASN A 396 1.47 14.34 -7.28
N THR A 397 1.44 15.07 -6.17
CA THR A 397 0.84 16.40 -6.06
C THR A 397 1.94 17.44 -5.94
N ASP A 398 1.65 18.66 -6.37
CA ASP A 398 2.49 19.80 -6.04
C ASP A 398 2.60 19.90 -4.51
N VAL A 399 3.80 20.21 -4.05
CA VAL A 399 4.15 20.48 -2.67
C VAL A 399 3.29 21.62 -2.14
N ILE A 400 3.00 22.63 -2.94
CA ILE A 400 2.14 23.75 -2.53
C ILE A 400 0.70 23.29 -2.27
N ASP A 401 0.25 22.17 -2.84
CA ASP A 401 -1.14 21.73 -2.71
C ASP A 401 -1.37 20.80 -1.50
N ALA A 402 -0.44 19.89 -1.22
CA ALA A 402 -0.52 18.96 -0.09
C ALA A 402 0.87 18.40 0.29
N PRO A 403 1.72 19.22 0.93
CA PRO A 403 3.14 18.93 1.02
C PRO A 403 3.48 17.73 1.92
N SER A 404 2.58 17.27 2.79
CA SER A 404 2.77 16.12 3.67
C SER A 404 1.78 14.97 3.44
N TYR A 405 1.18 14.85 2.24
CA TYR A 405 0.13 13.85 2.01
C TYR A 405 0.57 12.39 2.17
N GLY A 406 1.85 12.09 1.93
CA GLY A 406 2.41 10.76 2.18
C GLY A 406 2.31 10.35 3.64
N THR A 407 2.78 9.16 4.00
CA THR A 407 2.64 8.68 5.38
C THR A 407 3.92 8.04 5.88
N LEU A 408 4.42 8.53 7.00
CA LEU A 408 5.33 7.79 7.86
C LEU A 408 4.48 7.00 8.87
N LEU A 409 4.54 5.68 8.81
CA LEU A 409 3.78 4.80 9.70
C LEU A 409 4.71 4.21 10.77
N ILE A 410 4.60 4.66 12.01
CA ILE A 410 5.31 4.03 13.13
C ILE A 410 4.62 2.71 13.43
N VAL A 411 5.31 1.60 13.16
CA VAL A 411 4.79 0.24 13.33
C VAL A 411 5.24 -0.32 14.68
N PRO A 412 4.31 -0.68 15.57
CA PRO A 412 4.66 -1.19 16.89
C PRO A 412 5.45 -2.52 16.83
N PRO A 413 6.24 -2.86 17.87
CA PRO A 413 7.14 -4.01 17.87
C PRO A 413 6.47 -5.34 17.51
N GLU A 414 5.25 -5.58 17.98
CA GLU A 414 4.52 -6.84 17.77
C GLU A 414 3.64 -6.87 16.52
N LYS A 415 3.73 -5.85 15.65
CA LYS A 415 2.91 -5.76 14.44
C LYS A 415 3.71 -5.56 13.16
N TRP A 416 3.01 -5.67 12.04
CA TRP A 416 3.54 -5.53 10.70
C TRP A 416 2.59 -4.71 9.85
N TYR A 417 3.15 -3.89 8.95
CA TYR A 417 2.35 -3.26 7.91
C TYR A 417 2.08 -4.28 6.79
N GLY A 418 0.81 -4.65 6.63
CA GLY A 418 0.39 -5.78 5.78
C GLY A 418 0.20 -7.08 6.56
N SER A 419 0.09 -8.19 5.85
CA SER A 419 -0.07 -9.51 6.50
C SER A 419 0.59 -10.61 5.69
N VAL A 420 1.34 -11.46 6.38
CA VAL A 420 1.96 -12.68 5.83
C VAL A 420 1.58 -13.85 6.73
N LYS A 421 1.15 -14.96 6.13
CA LYS A 421 0.85 -16.21 6.84
C LYS A 421 1.63 -17.36 6.22
N ASN A 422 2.53 -17.98 6.98
CA ASN A 422 3.21 -19.19 6.54
C ASN A 422 2.34 -20.42 6.79
N ILE A 423 2.08 -21.22 5.75
CA ILE A 423 1.19 -22.40 5.81
C ILE A 423 1.80 -23.57 6.59
N TYR A 424 3.11 -23.55 6.83
CA TYR A 424 3.83 -24.58 7.57
C TYR A 424 4.05 -24.22 9.05
N THR A 425 3.63 -23.02 9.50
CA THR A 425 3.84 -22.54 10.88
C THR A 425 3.46 -23.60 11.92
N ASP A 426 2.24 -24.13 11.84
CA ASP A 426 1.76 -25.12 12.82
C ASP A 426 2.56 -26.43 12.77
N LYS A 427 2.98 -26.87 11.57
CA LYS A 427 3.82 -28.06 11.41
C LYS A 427 5.22 -27.84 12.01
N ILE A 428 5.80 -26.67 11.78
CA ILE A 428 7.11 -26.29 12.32
C ILE A 428 7.02 -26.21 13.85
N LEU A 429 6.01 -25.53 14.41
CA LEU A 429 5.80 -25.43 15.85
C LEU A 429 5.59 -26.80 16.49
N ASN A 430 4.79 -27.67 15.88
CA ASN A 430 4.60 -29.04 16.35
C ASN A 430 5.90 -29.86 16.31
N TYR A 431 6.72 -29.65 15.28
CA TYR A 431 8.02 -30.29 15.19
C TYR A 431 8.96 -29.79 16.28
N LEU A 432 9.11 -28.47 16.46
CA LEU A 432 9.96 -27.87 17.51
C LEU A 432 9.54 -28.34 18.91
N ASN A 433 8.24 -28.30 19.21
CA ASN A 433 7.69 -28.79 20.47
C ASN A 433 8.00 -30.28 20.70
N LYS A 434 7.95 -31.11 19.64
CA LYS A 434 8.29 -32.54 19.72
C LYS A 434 9.76 -32.80 20.04
N TYR A 435 10.66 -31.87 19.66
CA TYR A 435 12.09 -31.97 19.92
C TYR A 435 12.57 -31.09 21.11
N GLY A 436 11.64 -30.49 21.86
CA GLY A 436 11.93 -29.79 23.11
C GLY A 436 12.54 -28.39 22.94
N LEU A 437 12.25 -27.72 21.82
CA LEU A 437 12.60 -26.32 21.57
C LEU A 437 11.41 -25.39 21.77
#